data_AF-A0A821MFM8-F1
#
_entry.id   AF-A0A821MFM8-F1
#
_cell.length_a   1.000
_cell.length_b   1.000
_cell.length_c   1.000
_cell.angle_alpha   90.00
_cell.angle_beta   90.00
_cell.angle_gamma   90.00
#
_symmetry.space_group_name_H-M   'P 1'
#
loop_
_entity.id
_entity.type
_entity.pdbx_description
1 polymer ?
#
loop_
_entity_poly.entity_id
_entity_poly.type
_entity_poly.pdbx_seq_one_letter_code
_entity_poly.pdbx_strand_id
1 'polypeptide(L)'
;QIQSNITVDKQVVAAVGDVTFQQIETFCQDLDVFSKHGKRTTINADDVRLLCRRNPGLLDKIDDVQRSLKPSKPTSRSSNSRSNISSRYDDHNVDITVVESSSDMDDIN
;
A
#
# COMPACT_ATOMS: atom_id res chain seq x y z
N GLN A 1 -28.30 3.22 3.28
CA GLN A 1 -27.07 3.18 2.46
C GLN A 1 -26.77 4.63 2.07
N ILE A 2 -25.80 5.27 2.72
CA ILE A 2 -25.47 6.67 2.43
C ILE A 2 -24.52 6.64 1.23
N GLN A 3 -25.07 6.83 0.02
CA GLN A 3 -24.26 7.26 -1.12
C GLN A 3 -23.94 8.73 -0.86
N SER A 4 -22.79 8.99 -0.24
CA SER A 4 -22.27 10.34 -0.07
C SER A 4 -21.75 10.82 -1.43
N ASN A 5 -22.59 11.57 -2.15
CA ASN A 5 -22.24 12.23 -3.41
C ASN A 5 -21.29 13.42 -3.11
N ILE A 6 -20.06 13.11 -2.73
CA ILE A 6 -19.01 14.08 -2.37
C ILE A 6 -18.03 14.17 -3.53
N THR A 7 -17.81 15.39 -4.02
CA THR A 7 -16.72 15.70 -4.95
C THR A 7 -15.43 15.99 -4.17
N VAL A 8 -14.32 15.40 -4.61
CA VAL A 8 -13.00 15.65 -4.02
C VAL A 8 -12.24 16.61 -4.93
N ASP A 9 -11.72 17.69 -4.35
CA ASP A 9 -10.97 18.71 -5.07
C ASP A 9 -9.59 18.21 -5.52
N LYS A 10 -9.09 18.69 -6.67
CA LYS A 10 -7.82 18.23 -7.25
C LYS A 10 -6.65 18.51 -6.32
N GLN A 11 -6.70 19.63 -5.60
CA GLN A 11 -5.70 20.04 -4.63
C GLN A 11 -5.69 19.11 -3.41
N VAL A 12 -6.85 18.59 -3.01
CA VAL A 12 -6.95 17.60 -1.92
C VAL A 12 -6.31 16.27 -2.35
N VAL A 13 -6.56 15.83 -3.59
CA VAL A 13 -5.91 14.62 -4.13
C VAL A 13 -4.38 14.80 -4.14
N ALA A 14 -3.89 15.93 -4.63
CA ALA A 14 -2.46 16.23 -4.65
C ALA A 14 -1.86 16.25 -3.24
N ALA A 15 -2.51 16.93 -2.28
CA ALA A 15 -2.04 17.00 -0.90
C ALA A 15 -2.01 15.62 -0.22
N VAL A 16 -3.00 14.76 -0.46
CA VAL A 16 -2.98 13.38 0.04
C VAL A 16 -1.82 12.58 -0.55
N GLY A 17 -1.52 12.78 -1.84
CA GLY A 17 -0.35 12.19 -2.50
C GLY A 17 0.96 12.59 -1.82
N ASP A 18 1.17 13.89 -1.59
CA ASP A 18 2.38 14.42 -0.95
C ASP A 18 2.55 13.89 0.47
N VAL A 19 1.48 13.90 1.26
CA VAL A 19 1.49 13.39 2.65
C VAL A 19 1.78 11.88 2.66
N THR A 20 1.18 11.12 1.74
CA THR A 20 1.42 9.67 1.65
C THR A 20 2.88 9.38 1.29
N PHE A 21 3.45 10.14 0.35
CA PHE A 21 4.85 9.99 -0.05
C PHE A 21 5.81 10.26 1.12
N GLN A 22 5.59 11.34 1.86
CA GLN A 22 6.38 11.63 3.07
C GLN A 22 6.21 10.56 4.15
N GLN A 23 5.00 10.01 4.31
CA GLN A 23 4.72 8.98 5.31
C GLN A 23 5.44 7.67 5.02
N ILE A 24 5.65 7.32 3.74
CA ILE A 24 6.40 6.12 3.33
C ILE A 24 7.84 6.16 3.86
N GLU A 25 8.49 7.32 3.88
CA GLU A 25 9.85 7.44 4.42
C GLU A 25 9.89 7.02 5.89
N THR A 26 8.95 7.51 6.70
CA THR A 26 8.83 7.13 8.11
C THR A 26 8.56 5.64 8.26
N PHE A 27 7.67 5.06 7.43
CA PHE A 27 7.38 3.62 7.47
C PHE A 27 8.61 2.78 7.13
N CYS A 28 9.41 3.17 6.14
CA CYS A 28 10.63 2.47 5.79
C CYS A 28 11.65 2.46 6.93
N GLN A 29 11.84 3.61 7.60
CA GLN A 29 12.73 3.71 8.76
C GLN A 29 12.27 2.82 9.92
N ASP A 30 10.98 2.85 10.24
CA ASP A 30 10.39 2.01 11.28
C ASP A 30 10.58 0.51 10.96
N LEU A 31 10.27 0.09 9.74
CA LEU A 31 10.39 -1.31 9.31
C LEU A 31 11.84 -1.81 9.31
N ASP A 32 12.80 -0.97 8.91
CA ASP A 32 14.22 -1.28 8.98
C ASP A 32 14.66 -1.50 10.44
N VAL A 33 14.25 -0.62 11.36
CA VAL A 33 14.53 -0.76 12.80
C VAL A 33 13.88 -2.01 13.38
N PHE A 34 12.63 -2.33 13.02
CA PHE A 34 11.92 -3.51 13.52
C PHE A 34 12.58 -4.82 13.07
N SER A 35 12.95 -4.91 11.79
CA SER A 35 13.63 -6.10 11.28
C SER A 35 15.01 -6.30 11.93
N LYS A 36 15.78 -5.22 12.12
CA LYS A 36 17.08 -5.22 12.82
C LYS A 36 16.95 -5.58 14.30
N HIS A 37 15.89 -5.13 14.98
CA HIS A 37 15.60 -5.54 16.36
C HIS A 37 15.44 -7.06 16.47
N GLY A 38 14.81 -7.67 15.47
CA GLY A 38 14.71 -9.12 15.32
C GLY A 38 15.99 -9.82 14.80
N LYS A 39 17.12 -9.10 14.66
CA LYS A 39 18.38 -9.59 14.04
C LYS A 39 18.19 -10.12 12.60
N ARG A 40 17.21 -9.58 11.87
CA ARG A 40 16.91 -9.93 10.49
C ARG A 40 17.31 -8.79 9.57
N THR A 41 17.55 -9.12 8.30
CA THR A 41 17.76 -8.16 7.19
C THR A 41 16.58 -8.15 6.22
N THR A 42 15.65 -9.08 6.38
CA THR A 42 14.43 -9.19 5.58
C THR A 42 13.22 -8.90 6.46
N ILE A 43 12.41 -7.94 6.01
CA ILE A 43 11.15 -7.54 6.66
C ILE A 43 10.13 -8.67 6.52
N ASN A 44 9.37 -8.96 7.58
CA ASN A 44 8.31 -9.96 7.60
C ASN A 44 6.96 -9.36 8.05
N ALA A 45 5.93 -10.19 8.12
CA ALA A 45 4.59 -9.75 8.52
C ALA A 45 4.53 -9.20 9.97
N ASP A 46 5.38 -9.68 10.88
CA ASP A 46 5.39 -9.20 12.26
C ASP A 46 5.88 -7.75 12.36
N ASP A 47 6.81 -7.33 11.49
CA ASP A 47 7.27 -5.95 11.40
C ASP A 47 6.14 -5.01 10.96
N VAL A 48 5.34 -5.43 9.97
CA VAL A 48 4.18 -4.68 9.47
C VAL A 48 3.08 -4.59 10.52
N ARG A 49 2.82 -5.68 11.26
CA ARG A 49 1.90 -5.64 12.41
C ARG A 49 2.38 -4.67 13.48
N LEU A 50 3.69 -4.64 13.76
CA LEU A 50 4.29 -3.73 14.73
C LEU A 50 4.16 -2.27 14.28
N LEU A 51 4.27 -1.99 12.98
CA LEU A 51 4.02 -0.67 12.39
C LEU A 51 2.58 -0.20 12.66
N CYS A 52 1.60 -1.08 12.47
CA CYS A 52 0.18 -0.75 12.63
C CYS A 52 -0.33 -0.77 14.10
N ARG A 53 0.51 -1.15 15.07
CA ARG A 53 0.11 -1.47 16.46
C ARG A 53 -0.70 -0.39 17.20
N ARG A 54 -0.56 0.88 16.81
CA ARG A 54 -1.22 2.03 17.49
C ARG A 54 -2.68 2.21 17.09
N ASN A 55 -3.12 1.54 16.03
CA ASN A 55 -4.50 1.58 15.55
C ASN A 55 -5.08 0.15 15.56
N PRO A 56 -5.80 -0.25 16.63
CA PRO A 56 -6.31 -1.61 16.77
C PRO A 56 -7.20 -2.05 15.60
N GLY A 57 -8.09 -1.17 15.12
CA GLY A 57 -8.97 -1.48 14.00
C GLY A 57 -8.24 -1.64 12.66
N LEU A 58 -7.07 -1.00 12.50
CA LEU A 58 -6.17 -1.26 11.36
C LEU A 58 -5.41 -2.58 11.55
N LEU A 59 -4.90 -2.84 12.76
CA LEU A 59 -4.18 -4.07 13.08
C LEU A 59 -5.04 -5.31 12.80
N ASP A 60 -6.32 -5.29 13.19
CA ASP A 60 -7.25 -6.39 12.93
C ASP A 60 -7.40 -6.68 11.42
N LYS A 61 -7.49 -5.62 10.60
CA LYS A 61 -7.57 -5.74 9.14
C LYS A 61 -6.28 -6.29 8.53
N ILE A 62 -5.11 -5.86 9.04
CA ILE A 62 -3.81 -6.40 8.60
C ILE A 62 -3.70 -7.87 8.97
N ASP A 63 -4.19 -8.27 10.14
CA ASP A 63 -4.22 -9.67 10.57
C ASP A 63 -5.12 -10.53 9.67
N ASP A 64 -6.25 -10.01 9.22
CA ASP A 64 -7.11 -10.65 8.22
C ASP A 64 -6.37 -10.87 6.88
N VAL A 65 -5.69 -9.83 6.39
CA VAL A 65 -4.87 -9.92 5.17
C VAL A 65 -3.76 -10.95 5.32
N GLN A 66 -3.08 -11.00 6.46
CA GLN A 66 -2.05 -12.01 6.70
C GLN A 66 -2.62 -13.43 6.71
N ARG A 67 -3.84 -13.64 7.21
CA ARG A 67 -4.52 -14.94 7.16
C ARG A 67 -4.83 -15.37 5.74
N SER A 68 -5.33 -14.47 4.89
CA SER A 68 -5.69 -14.78 3.50
C SER A 68 -4.47 -15.07 2.62
N LEU A 69 -3.31 -14.50 2.95
CA LEU A 69 -2.05 -14.72 2.23
C LEU A 69 -1.36 -16.05 2.56
N LYS A 70 -1.72 -16.74 3.65
CA LYS A 70 -1.14 -18.06 3.97
C LYS A 70 -1.79 -19.10 3.03
N PRO A 71 -1.05 -19.66 2.05
CA PRO A 71 -1.61 -20.72 1.21
C PRO A 71 -1.99 -21.91 2.10
N SER A 72 -3.17 -22.49 1.88
CA SER A 72 -3.55 -23.75 2.52
C SER A 72 -2.45 -24.77 2.24
N LYS A 73 -1.82 -25.33 3.27
CA LYS A 73 -0.70 -26.29 3.12
C LYS A 73 -1.05 -27.36 2.08
N PRO A 74 -0.35 -27.46 0.93
CA PRO A 74 -0.39 -28.68 0.14
C PRO A 74 0.38 -29.77 0.88
N THR A 75 -0.29 -30.88 1.14
CA THR A 75 0.29 -32.08 1.72
C THR A 75 1.23 -32.75 0.71
N SER A 76 2.51 -32.41 0.67
CA SER A 76 3.61 -33.33 0.30
C SER A 76 4.93 -32.60 0.09
N ARG A 77 5.99 -33.14 0.70
CA ARG A 77 7.40 -32.82 0.43
C ARG A 77 7.73 -33.10 -1.05
N SER A 78 8.36 -32.15 -1.74
CA SER A 78 9.20 -32.42 -2.90
C SER A 78 10.23 -31.29 -3.07
N SER A 79 11.36 -31.66 -3.65
CA SER A 79 12.71 -31.11 -3.50
C SER A 79 13.04 -29.85 -4.33
N ASN A 80 13.87 -29.00 -3.73
CA ASN A 80 14.96 -28.20 -4.30
C ASN A 80 14.93 -27.88 -5.81
N SER A 81 14.67 -26.60 -6.15
CA SER A 81 15.20 -25.97 -7.36
C SER A 81 15.40 -24.48 -7.11
N ARG A 82 16.67 -24.03 -7.11
CA ARG A 82 17.04 -22.61 -7.09
C ARG A 82 16.90 -22.07 -8.50
N SER A 83 15.90 -21.22 -8.76
CA SER A 83 15.83 -20.40 -9.96
C SER A 83 16.21 -18.95 -9.63
N ASN A 84 17.22 -18.45 -10.32
CA ASN A 84 17.56 -17.02 -10.37
C ASN A 84 16.43 -16.29 -11.11
N ILE A 85 15.72 -15.38 -10.43
CA ILE A 85 14.79 -14.44 -11.06
C ILE A 85 15.40 -13.04 -10.98
N SER A 86 15.78 -12.55 -12.15
CA SER A 86 15.99 -11.13 -12.42
C SER A 86 14.69 -10.38 -12.13
N SER A 87 14.76 -9.43 -11.19
CA SER A 87 13.65 -8.57 -10.78
C SER A 87 13.19 -7.70 -11.94
N ARG A 88 12.17 -8.15 -12.68
CA ARG A 88 11.30 -7.25 -13.45
C ARG A 88 10.41 -6.54 -12.44
N TYR A 89 10.68 -5.26 -12.19
CA TYR A 89 9.66 -4.39 -11.63
C TYR A 89 8.62 -4.18 -12.74
N ASP A 90 7.40 -4.69 -12.55
CA ASP A 90 6.27 -4.37 -13.41
C ASP A 90 5.85 -2.92 -13.10
N ASP A 91 6.20 -2.03 -14.03
CA ASP A 91 5.86 -0.61 -14.04
C ASP A 91 4.35 -0.46 -14.25
N HIS A 92 3.59 -0.48 -13.14
CA HIS A 92 2.20 -0.05 -13.16
C HIS A 92 2.16 1.47 -13.11
N ASN A 93 2.28 2.07 -14.30
CA ASN A 93 1.96 3.47 -14.51
C ASN A 93 0.49 3.70 -14.15
N VAL A 94 0.23 4.37 -13.02
CA VAL A 94 -1.11 4.85 -12.67
C VAL A 94 -1.39 6.04 -13.56
N ASP A 95 -2.15 5.82 -14.63
CA ASP A 95 -2.62 6.89 -15.50
C ASP A 95 -3.62 7.76 -14.73
N ILE A 96 -3.13 8.86 -14.16
CA ILE A 96 -3.97 9.90 -13.59
C ILE A 96 -4.61 10.62 -14.77
N THR A 97 -5.78 10.15 -15.18
CA THR A 97 -6.63 10.84 -16.14
C THR A 97 -7.14 12.12 -15.47
N VAL A 98 -6.45 13.24 -15.75
CA VAL A 98 -6.94 14.56 -15.39
C VAL A 98 -8.18 14.80 -16.23
N VAL A 99 -9.35 14.67 -15.61
CA VAL A 99 -10.61 15.13 -16.21
C VAL A 99 -10.50 16.65 -16.27
N GLU A 100 -10.10 17.16 -17.43
CA GLU A 100 -10.26 18.57 -17.78
C GLU A 100 -11.74 18.79 -18.02
N SER A 101 -12.43 19.29 -17.00
CA SER A 101 -13.75 19.86 -17.19
C SER A 101 -13.58 21.12 -18.04
N SER A 102 -13.90 21.02 -19.33
CA SER A 102 -14.09 22.17 -20.22
C SER A 102 -15.14 23.07 -19.60
N SER A 103 -14.72 24.18 -19.00
CA SER A 103 -15.61 25.26 -18.63
C SER A 103 -15.84 26.11 -19.88
N ASP A 104 -16.84 25.73 -20.66
CA ASP A 104 -17.41 26.60 -21.68
C ASP A 104 -17.89 27.88 -20.98
N MET A 105 -17.16 28.96 -21.21
CA MET A 105 -17.61 30.32 -20.90
C MET A 105 -18.72 30.62 -21.91
N ASP A 106 -19.96 30.37 -21.53
CA ASP A 106 -21.12 30.93 -22.23
C ASP A 106 -21.05 32.46 -22.10
N ASP A 107 -20.74 33.10 -23.22
CA ASP A 107 -20.90 34.53 -23.45
C ASP A 107 -22.30 34.97 -23.01
N ILE A 108 -22.38 35.71 -21.91
CA ILE A 108 -23.58 36.46 -21.54
C ILE A 108 -23.43 37.87 -22.10
N ASN A 109 -24.22 38.08 -23.15
CA ASN A 109 -24.57 39.33 -23.85
C ASN A 109 -24.79 40.55 -22.94
#